data_AF-Q7NYR2-F1
#
_entry.id   AF-Q7NYR2-F1
#
_cell.length_a   1.000
_cell.length_b   1.000
_cell.length_c   1.000
_cell.angle_alpha   90.00
_cell.angle_beta   90.00
_cell.angle_gamma   90.00
#
_symmetry.space_group_name_H-M   'P 1'
#
loop_
_entity.id
_entity.type
_entity.pdbx_description
1 polymer ?
#
loop_
_entity_poly.entity_id
_entity_poly.type
_entity_poly.pdbx_seq_one_letter_code
_entity_poly.pdbx_strand_id
1 'polypeptide(L)'
;MRKLTLLALASLLSCSSAFSAGGKNSAEYREAYQCALNGLKEGSAGGAAFCVGNARDPSKLEEKAYADAERDFKRMKNGGTAAAQGGCAFHHATWIANGTHADGFEEGLQQITNLKAAANLVFMRDMKFYDSRNMEIPWSVAQKWFYKKGDRGVISPFAKKTCNKAQLTG
;
A
#
# COMPACT_ATOMS: atom_id res chain seq x y z
N MET A 1 -10.64 62.60 -26.36
CA MET A 1 -10.24 61.79 -27.52
C MET A 1 -8.81 61.29 -27.33
N ARG A 2 -8.62 59.98 -27.16
CA ARG A 2 -7.56 59.16 -27.80
C ARG A 2 -7.67 57.73 -27.25
N LYS A 3 -8.03 56.83 -28.17
CA LYS A 3 -8.05 55.38 -28.02
C LYS A 3 -6.61 54.88 -27.95
N LEU A 4 -6.32 53.91 -27.09
CA LEU A 4 -5.28 52.92 -27.34
C LEU A 4 -5.66 51.61 -26.64
N THR A 5 -6.24 50.74 -27.45
CA THR A 5 -6.35 49.29 -27.27
C THR A 5 -4.94 48.70 -27.19
N LEU A 6 -4.68 47.87 -26.19
CA LEU A 6 -3.60 46.88 -26.22
C LEU A 6 -4.12 45.58 -25.60
N LEU A 7 -4.45 44.64 -26.48
CA LEU A 7 -4.52 43.22 -26.15
C LEU A 7 -3.11 42.77 -25.73
N ALA A 8 -2.99 42.19 -24.55
CA ALA A 8 -1.88 41.30 -24.23
C ALA A 8 -2.47 39.96 -23.78
N LEU A 9 -2.67 39.08 -24.77
CA LEU A 9 -2.64 37.65 -24.56
C LEU A 9 -1.23 37.30 -24.04
N ALA A 10 -1.12 36.98 -22.76
CA ALA A 10 0.00 36.22 -22.25
C ALA A 10 -0.59 35.05 -21.48
N SER A 11 -0.84 33.99 -22.24
CA SER A 11 -1.08 32.64 -21.78
C SER A 11 -0.04 32.31 -20.70
N LEU A 12 -0.41 32.41 -19.42
CA LEU A 12 0.36 31.79 -18.35
C LEU A 12 0.18 30.30 -18.54
N LEU A 13 1.17 29.72 -19.21
CA LEU A 13 1.37 28.29 -19.30
C LEU A 13 1.15 27.70 -17.90
N SER A 14 0.06 26.97 -17.76
CA SER A 14 -0.03 25.89 -16.79
C SER A 14 1.14 24.96 -17.09
N CYS A 15 2.26 25.18 -16.40
CA CYS A 15 3.32 24.20 -16.24
C CYS A 15 2.74 23.07 -15.40
N SER A 16 1.86 22.29 -16.05
CA SER A 16 1.53 20.92 -15.69
C SER A 16 2.84 20.16 -15.76
N SER A 17 3.58 20.21 -14.66
CA SER A 17 4.80 19.44 -14.49
C SER A 17 4.35 18.00 -14.49
N ALA A 18 4.60 17.35 -15.62
CA ALA A 18 4.60 15.90 -15.75
C ALA A 18 5.63 15.36 -14.77
N PHE A 19 5.23 15.21 -13.51
CA PHE A 19 6.02 14.49 -12.51
C PHE A 19 5.97 13.03 -12.89
N SER A 20 6.98 12.63 -13.66
CA SER A 20 7.30 11.28 -14.04
C SER A 20 7.09 10.32 -12.86
N ALA A 21 6.43 9.21 -13.15
CA ALA A 21 6.21 8.10 -12.24
C ALA A 21 7.50 7.52 -11.61
N GLY A 22 8.69 7.98 -12.01
CA GLY A 22 10.00 7.58 -11.48
C GLY A 22 10.33 8.07 -10.07
N GLY A 23 9.70 9.13 -9.55
CA GLY A 23 10.04 9.68 -8.23
C GLY A 23 9.70 8.77 -7.05
N LYS A 24 8.66 7.92 -7.18
CA LYS A 24 8.18 7.03 -6.10
C LYS A 24 9.11 5.85 -5.79
N ASN A 25 10.04 5.55 -6.69
CA ASN A 25 11.03 4.50 -6.52
C ASN A 25 12.36 5.02 -5.95
N SER A 26 12.49 6.33 -5.72
CA SER A 26 13.68 6.92 -5.10
C SER A 26 13.80 6.54 -3.62
N ALA A 27 15.03 6.48 -3.12
CA ALA A 27 15.30 6.29 -1.69
C ALA A 27 14.69 7.43 -0.86
N GLU A 28 14.83 8.67 -1.34
CA GLU A 28 14.26 9.88 -0.73
C GLU A 28 12.75 9.77 -0.48
N TYR A 29 11.98 9.35 -1.49
CA TYR A 29 10.53 9.15 -1.32
C TYR A 29 10.23 8.04 -0.30
N ARG A 30 10.96 6.92 -0.34
CA ARG A 30 10.71 5.77 0.52
C ARG A 30 11.03 6.06 1.98
N GLU A 31 12.15 6.74 2.23
CA GLU A 31 12.61 7.13 3.56
C GLU A 31 11.65 8.15 4.19
N ALA A 32 11.27 9.19 3.44
CA ALA A 32 10.28 10.17 3.87
C ALA A 32 8.92 9.52 4.16
N TYR A 33 8.45 8.61 3.29
CA TYR A 33 7.20 7.88 3.47
C TYR A 33 7.22 7.02 4.75
N GLN A 34 8.30 6.27 4.97
CA GLN A 34 8.44 5.42 6.17
C GLN A 34 8.53 6.24 7.44
N CYS A 35 9.31 7.32 7.42
CA CYS A 35 9.44 8.19 8.58
C CYS A 35 8.08 8.80 8.97
N ALA A 36 7.30 9.29 8.01
CA ALA A 36 5.98 9.83 8.31
C ALA A 36 5.02 8.77 8.84
N LEU A 37 5.05 7.55 8.31
CA LEU A 37 4.24 6.46 8.85
C LEU A 37 4.61 6.12 10.30
N ASN A 38 5.90 6.16 10.65
CA ASN A 38 6.34 5.92 12.03
C ASN A 38 5.85 7.03 12.96
N GLY A 39 6.02 8.30 12.57
CA GLY A 39 5.51 9.43 13.34
C GLY A 39 3.99 9.39 13.53
N LEU A 40 3.25 9.00 12.50
CA LEU A 40 1.79 8.86 12.59
C LEU A 40 1.35 7.71 13.51
N LYS A 41 2.10 6.60 13.54
CA LYS A 41 1.89 5.50 14.49
C LYS A 41 2.17 5.93 15.93
N GLU A 42 3.16 6.80 16.14
CA GLU A 42 3.50 7.39 17.44
C GLU A 42 2.55 8.53 17.87
N GLY A 43 1.60 8.91 17.01
CA GLY A 43 0.58 9.92 17.31
C GLY A 43 0.93 11.36 16.92
N SER A 44 1.96 11.55 16.08
CA SER A 44 2.30 12.86 15.52
C SER A 44 1.17 13.44 14.68
N ALA A 45 0.98 14.76 14.78
CA ALA A 45 -0.02 15.52 14.03
C ALA A 45 0.32 15.68 12.54
N GLY A 46 1.57 15.42 12.13
CA GLY A 46 1.99 15.53 10.73
C GLY A 46 3.32 14.85 10.43
N GLY A 47 3.41 14.22 9.25
CA GLY A 47 4.57 13.43 8.83
C GLY A 47 5.84 14.27 8.62
N ALA A 48 5.70 15.45 8.01
CA ALA A 48 6.81 16.36 7.77
C ALA A 48 7.38 16.95 9.07
N ALA A 49 6.51 17.31 10.01
CA ALA A 49 6.90 17.87 11.31
C ALA A 49 7.65 16.86 12.18
N PHE A 50 7.34 15.57 12.05
CA PHE A 50 8.04 14.50 12.76
C PHE A 50 9.41 14.19 12.14
N CYS A 51 9.48 14.17 10.81
CA CYS A 51 10.66 13.69 10.08
C CYS A 51 11.73 14.74 9.85
N VAL A 52 11.31 15.99 9.66
CA VAL A 52 12.22 17.09 9.33
C VAL A 52 12.15 18.17 10.40
N GLY A 53 11.01 18.33 11.06
CA GLY A 53 10.79 19.40 12.03
C GLY A 53 11.04 20.78 11.40
N ASN A 54 11.85 21.62 12.06
CA ASN A 54 12.29 22.92 11.54
C ASN A 54 13.73 22.90 10.99
N ALA A 55 14.32 21.72 10.76
CA ALA A 55 15.74 21.62 10.38
C ALA A 55 16.02 22.03 8.93
N ARG A 56 15.07 21.79 8.02
CA ARG A 56 15.13 22.16 6.60
C ARG A 56 13.73 22.14 5.98
N ASP A 57 13.55 22.83 4.86
CA ASP A 57 12.32 22.67 4.08
C ASP A 57 12.35 21.32 3.33
N PRO A 58 11.27 20.53 3.38
CA PRO A 58 11.20 19.26 2.68
C PRO A 58 11.18 19.46 1.17
N SER A 59 11.73 18.52 0.42
CA SER A 59 11.64 18.55 -1.02
C SER A 59 10.20 18.30 -1.48
N LYS A 60 9.83 18.74 -2.70
CA LYS A 60 8.51 18.44 -3.30
C LYS A 60 8.21 16.93 -3.36
N LEU A 61 9.25 16.09 -3.38
CA LEU A 61 9.10 14.64 -3.39
C LEU A 61 8.85 14.08 -2.00
N GLU A 62 9.54 14.59 -0.98
CA GLU A 62 9.31 14.28 0.43
C GLU A 62 7.92 14.76 0.89
N GLU A 63 7.49 15.97 0.50
CA GLU A 63 6.13 16.48 0.77
C GLU A 63 5.06 15.54 0.21
N LYS A 64 5.26 15.04 -1.02
CA LYS A 64 4.37 14.05 -1.62
C LYS A 64 4.39 12.73 -0.87
N ALA A 65 5.55 12.29 -0.38
CA ALA A 65 5.70 11.09 0.43
C ALA A 65 4.96 11.23 1.77
N TYR A 66 5.10 12.36 2.45
CA TYR A 66 4.41 12.66 3.71
C TYR A 66 2.89 12.73 3.53
N ALA A 67 2.42 13.42 2.49
CA ALA A 67 0.99 13.49 2.18
C ALA A 67 0.40 12.12 1.80
N ASP A 68 1.15 11.31 1.04
CA ASP A 68 0.75 9.94 0.70
C ASP A 68 0.70 9.05 1.96
N ALA A 69 1.68 9.17 2.87
CA ALA A 69 1.72 8.45 4.14
C ALA A 69 0.56 8.85 5.07
N GLU A 70 0.26 10.14 5.20
CA GLU A 70 -0.87 10.64 5.99
C GLU A 70 -2.22 10.18 5.45
N ARG A 71 -2.41 10.25 4.13
CA ARG A 71 -3.63 9.74 3.48
C ARG A 71 -3.79 8.25 3.74
N ASP A 72 -2.71 7.49 3.57
CA ASP A 72 -2.76 6.04 3.71
C ASP A 72 -2.94 5.63 5.19
N PHE A 73 -2.32 6.34 6.13
CA PHE A 73 -2.53 6.14 7.57
C PHE A 73 -3.96 6.48 8.00
N LYS A 74 -4.53 7.60 7.52
CA LYS A 74 -5.94 7.95 7.75
C LYS A 74 -6.88 6.88 7.19
N ARG A 75 -6.55 6.34 6.02
CA ARG A 75 -7.28 5.22 5.41
C ARG A 75 -7.16 3.94 6.23
N MET A 76 -5.99 3.62 6.77
CA MET A 76 -5.79 2.48 7.68
C MET A 76 -6.57 2.65 9.00
N LYS A 77 -6.51 3.83 9.61
CA LYS A 77 -7.16 4.16 10.89
C LYS A 77 -8.69 4.17 10.79
N ASN A 78 -9.24 4.63 9.66
CA ASN A 78 -10.69 4.70 9.44
C ASN A 78 -11.28 3.41 8.86
N GLY A 79 -10.56 2.28 8.89
CA GLY A 79 -11.04 1.01 8.32
C GLY A 79 -11.27 1.09 6.80
N GLY A 80 -10.59 2.02 6.13
CA GLY A 80 -10.73 2.37 4.72
C GLY A 80 -10.21 1.28 3.80
N THR A 81 -11.02 0.26 3.62
CA THR A 81 -11.40 -0.32 2.33
C THR A 81 -10.60 0.16 1.12
N ALA A 82 -9.36 -0.34 1.02
CA ALA A 82 -8.66 -0.44 -0.25
C ALA A 82 -9.27 -1.44 -1.22
N ALA A 83 -10.24 -2.22 -0.73
CA ALA A 83 -11.08 -3.09 -1.52
C ALA A 83 -12.43 -2.45 -1.90
N ALA A 84 -12.62 -1.12 -1.74
CA ALA A 84 -13.82 -0.43 -2.23
C ALA A 84 -13.85 -0.19 -3.75
N GLN A 85 -12.92 -0.77 -4.52
CA GLN A 85 -13.03 -0.82 -5.97
C GLN A 85 -12.71 -2.23 -6.47
N GLY A 86 -13.60 -3.18 -6.20
CA GLY A 86 -13.92 -4.37 -7.02
C GLY A 86 -12.81 -5.33 -7.51
N GLY A 87 -11.54 -5.06 -7.23
CA GLY A 87 -10.38 -5.77 -7.73
C GLY A 87 -9.57 -6.39 -6.61
N CYS A 88 -8.82 -7.43 -6.96
CA CYS A 88 -7.95 -8.12 -6.03
C CYS A 88 -6.68 -7.32 -5.77
N ALA A 89 -6.64 -6.67 -4.61
CA ALA A 89 -5.45 -5.94 -4.16
C ALA A 89 -4.32 -6.87 -3.70
N PHE A 90 -4.51 -8.19 -3.70
CA PHE A 90 -3.52 -9.16 -3.24
C PHE A 90 -2.24 -9.11 -4.10
N HIS A 91 -1.08 -8.91 -3.46
CA HIS A 91 0.22 -9.05 -4.11
C HIS A 91 1.03 -10.19 -3.47
N HIS A 92 1.14 -10.18 -2.16
CA HIS A 92 1.80 -11.24 -1.40
C HIS A 92 1.23 -11.32 0.01
N ALA A 93 1.47 -12.45 0.67
CA ALA A 93 1.22 -12.63 2.08
C ALA A 93 2.52 -13.07 2.76
N THR A 94 2.69 -12.70 4.02
CA THR A 94 3.78 -13.20 4.85
C THR A 94 3.24 -13.92 6.07
N TRP A 95 3.99 -14.90 6.55
CA TRP A 95 3.71 -15.61 7.79
C TRP A 95 5.04 -16.00 8.43
N ILE A 96 5.04 -16.24 9.74
CA ILE A 96 6.24 -16.66 10.46
C ILE A 96 6.18 -18.17 10.58
N ALA A 97 7.15 -18.83 9.94
CA ALA A 97 7.35 -20.26 10.09
C ALA A 97 8.10 -20.52 11.40
N ASN A 98 7.43 -21.28 12.26
CA ASN A 98 8.00 -21.79 13.49
C ASN A 98 8.40 -23.22 13.16
N GLY A 99 9.65 -23.41 12.74
CA GLY A 99 10.15 -24.67 12.20
C GLY A 99 9.73 -25.87 13.04
N THR A 100 9.01 -26.79 12.41
CA THR A 100 8.56 -28.06 12.98
C THR A 100 8.68 -29.14 11.91
N HIS A 101 8.62 -30.41 12.31
CA HIS A 101 8.68 -31.52 11.33
C HIS A 101 7.56 -31.44 10.26
N ALA A 102 6.48 -30.70 10.54
CA ALA A 102 5.33 -30.54 9.67
C ALA A 102 5.50 -29.49 8.54
N ASP A 103 6.47 -28.57 8.65
CA ASP A 103 6.74 -27.52 7.66
C ASP A 103 8.11 -27.64 7.00
N GLY A 104 8.74 -28.83 7.09
CA GLY A 104 10.04 -29.08 6.46
C GLY A 104 11.19 -28.32 7.12
N PHE A 105 11.01 -27.93 8.39
CA PHE A 105 11.97 -27.13 9.17
C PHE A 105 12.15 -25.69 8.64
N GLU A 106 11.15 -25.15 7.94
CA GLU A 106 11.20 -23.75 7.53
C GLU A 106 11.10 -22.84 8.76
N GLU A 107 12.13 -22.00 8.96
CA GLU A 107 12.20 -21.05 10.07
C GLU A 107 12.20 -19.62 9.53
N GLY A 108 11.50 -18.72 10.24
CA GLY A 108 11.54 -17.28 9.97
C GLY A 108 10.42 -16.78 9.05
N LEU A 109 10.62 -15.59 8.49
CA LEU A 109 9.60 -14.92 7.68
C LEU A 109 9.47 -15.59 6.32
N GLN A 110 8.32 -16.23 6.08
CA GLN A 110 7.98 -16.82 4.80
C GLN A 110 7.08 -15.89 4.00
N GLN A 111 7.34 -15.80 2.69
CA GLN A 111 6.57 -14.99 1.76
C GLN A 111 5.87 -15.85 0.72
N ILE A 112 4.59 -15.60 0.52
CA ILE A 112 3.72 -16.29 -0.42
C ILE A 112 3.21 -15.30 -1.45
N THR A 113 3.41 -15.60 -2.73
CA THR A 113 3.05 -14.72 -3.85
C THR A 113 1.73 -15.09 -4.52
N ASN A 114 1.08 -16.19 -4.10
CA ASN A 114 -0.18 -16.64 -4.69
C ASN A 114 -1.25 -17.01 -3.63
N LEU A 115 -2.51 -16.80 -3.98
CA LEU A 115 -3.65 -17.04 -3.10
C LEU A 115 -3.87 -18.53 -2.81
N LYS A 116 -3.47 -19.44 -3.71
CA LYS A 116 -3.63 -20.88 -3.49
C LYS A 116 -2.78 -21.39 -2.34
N ALA A 117 -1.51 -20.97 -2.28
CA ALA A 117 -0.62 -21.29 -1.17
C ALA A 117 -1.08 -20.58 0.12
N ALA A 118 -1.53 -19.32 0.02
CA ALA A 118 -2.09 -18.62 1.17
C ALA A 118 -3.35 -19.33 1.72
N ALA A 119 -4.25 -19.81 0.86
CA ALA A 119 -5.48 -20.49 1.27
C ALA A 119 -5.23 -21.76 2.09
N ASN A 120 -4.13 -22.48 1.82
CA ASN A 120 -3.77 -23.68 2.57
C ASN A 120 -3.35 -23.37 4.01
N LEU A 121 -2.80 -22.18 4.25
CA LEU A 121 -2.18 -21.80 5.53
C LEU A 121 -3.00 -20.79 6.32
N VAL A 122 -3.91 -20.06 5.67
CA VAL A 122 -4.63 -18.91 6.25
C VAL A 122 -5.44 -19.22 7.51
N PHE A 123 -5.90 -20.46 7.66
CA PHE A 123 -6.64 -20.90 8.86
C PHE A 123 -5.79 -21.66 9.87
N MET A 124 -4.51 -21.90 9.55
CA MET A 124 -3.56 -22.63 10.39
C MET A 124 -2.47 -21.74 10.98
N ARG A 125 -2.20 -20.59 10.35
CA ARG A 125 -1.11 -19.68 10.70
C ARG A 125 -1.62 -18.24 10.69
N ASP A 126 -1.03 -17.40 11.54
CA ASP A 126 -1.26 -15.96 11.50
C ASP A 126 -0.55 -15.36 10.29
N MET A 127 -1.35 -15.06 9.26
CA MET A 127 -0.87 -14.49 8.00
C MET A 127 -1.16 -12.99 7.92
N LYS A 128 -0.21 -12.25 7.37
CA LYS A 128 -0.39 -10.85 6.97
C LYS A 128 -0.47 -10.75 5.45
N PHE A 129 -1.38 -9.94 4.95
CA PHE A 129 -1.61 -9.75 3.51
C PHE A 129 -1.14 -8.37 3.09
N TYR A 130 -0.60 -8.25 1.88
CA TYR A 130 -0.05 -7.00 1.39
C TYR A 130 -0.49 -6.69 -0.04
N ASP A 131 -0.65 -5.40 -0.33
CA ASP A 131 -0.89 -4.89 -1.68
C ASP A 131 0.40 -4.72 -2.48
N SER A 132 0.28 -4.31 -3.75
CA SER A 132 1.42 -4.07 -4.65
C SER A 132 2.33 -2.91 -4.22
N ARG A 133 1.89 -2.12 -3.24
CA ARG A 133 2.65 -1.02 -2.62
C ARG A 133 3.26 -1.46 -1.28
N ASN A 134 3.25 -2.76 -0.98
CA ASN A 134 3.67 -3.35 0.29
C ASN A 134 2.89 -2.83 1.50
N MET A 135 1.62 -2.45 1.30
CA MET A 135 0.75 -1.99 2.37
C MET A 135 -0.04 -3.14 2.94
N GLU A 136 -0.09 -3.24 4.27
CA GLU A 136 -0.85 -4.30 4.94
C GLU A 136 -2.34 -4.17 4.65
N ILE A 137 -2.94 -5.26 4.21
CA ILE A 137 -4.36 -5.41 3.92
C ILE A 137 -5.00 -6.00 5.18
N PRO A 138 -5.98 -5.30 5.79
CA PRO A 138 -6.61 -5.77 7.01
C PRO A 138 -7.33 -7.10 6.76
N TRP A 139 -7.30 -7.98 7.76
CA TRP A 139 -7.96 -9.30 7.70
C TRP A 139 -9.45 -9.20 7.34
N SER A 140 -10.13 -8.13 7.78
CA SER A 140 -11.54 -7.86 7.45
C SER A 140 -11.83 -7.83 5.94
N VAL A 141 -10.82 -7.48 5.14
CA VAL A 141 -10.83 -7.49 3.68
C VAL A 141 -10.33 -8.82 3.13
N ALA A 142 -9.18 -9.30 3.62
CA ALA A 142 -8.54 -10.51 3.13
C ALA A 142 -9.40 -11.77 3.32
N GLN A 143 -10.19 -11.84 4.40
CA GLN A 143 -11.12 -12.94 4.67
C GLN A 143 -12.12 -13.18 3.52
N LYS A 144 -12.45 -12.16 2.72
CA LYS A 144 -13.38 -12.30 1.58
C LYS A 144 -12.80 -13.14 0.45
N TRP A 145 -11.49 -13.33 0.41
CA TRP A 145 -10.82 -14.14 -0.60
C TRP A 145 -10.81 -15.63 -0.27
N PHE A 146 -11.17 -15.99 0.96
CA PHE A 146 -11.09 -17.36 1.45
C PHE A 146 -12.41 -17.79 2.07
N TYR A 147 -12.69 -19.08 2.04
CA TYR A 147 -13.70 -19.69 2.91
C TYR A 147 -13.15 -21.00 3.44
N LYS A 148 -13.61 -21.37 4.63
CA LYS A 148 -13.17 -22.61 5.30
C LYS A 148 -13.93 -23.80 4.72
N LYS A 149 -13.21 -24.85 4.31
CA LYS A 149 -13.77 -26.14 3.89
C LYS A 149 -13.05 -27.26 4.65
N GLY A 150 -13.62 -27.66 5.79
CA GLY A 150 -12.92 -28.51 6.75
C GLY A 150 -11.75 -27.76 7.38
N ASP A 151 -10.56 -28.38 7.43
CA ASP A 151 -9.35 -27.77 8.00
C ASP A 151 -8.53 -26.95 7.01
N ARG A 152 -8.99 -26.83 5.76
CA ARG A 152 -8.30 -26.08 4.70
C ARG A 152 -9.10 -24.87 4.27
N GLY A 153 -8.39 -23.79 3.95
CA GLY A 153 -8.97 -22.66 3.25
C GLY A 153 -9.06 -22.91 1.76
N VAL A 154 -10.13 -22.44 1.15
CA VAL A 154 -10.34 -22.50 -0.30
C VAL A 154 -10.58 -21.09 -0.82
N ILE A 155 -10.05 -20.81 -2.01
CA ILE A 155 -10.25 -19.53 -2.69
C ILE A 155 -11.74 -19.32 -2.99
N SER A 156 -12.28 -18.20 -2.53
CA SER A 156 -13.68 -17.84 -2.72
C SER A 156 -14.02 -17.55 -4.19
N PRO A 157 -15.30 -17.71 -4.59
CA PRO A 157 -15.74 -17.28 -5.92
C PRO A 157 -15.48 -15.79 -6.18
N PHE A 158 -15.51 -14.97 -5.11
CA PHE A 158 -15.16 -13.55 -5.19
C PHE A 158 -13.71 -13.36 -5.64
N ALA A 159 -12.75 -14.01 -4.96
CA ALA A 159 -11.34 -13.95 -5.36
C ALA A 159 -11.11 -14.46 -6.79
N LYS A 160 -11.79 -15.54 -7.21
CA LYS A 160 -11.69 -16.03 -8.60
C LYS A 160 -12.18 -15.01 -9.64
N LYS A 161 -13.14 -14.16 -9.28
CA LYS A 161 -13.70 -13.13 -10.16
C LYS A 161 -12.86 -11.86 -10.17
N THR A 162 -12.22 -11.53 -9.05
CA THR A 162 -11.51 -10.25 -8.87
C THR A 162 -10.00 -10.34 -9.06
N CYS A 163 -9.41 -11.54 -8.90
CA CYS A 163 -7.96 -11.76 -8.97
C CYS A 163 -7.54 -12.31 -10.32
N ASN A 164 -6.36 -11.89 -10.78
CA ASN A 164 -5.76 -12.41 -12.00
C ASN A 164 -5.23 -13.83 -11.78
N LYS A 165 -5.08 -14.60 -12.86
CA LYS A 165 -4.60 -15.99 -12.82
C LYS A 165 -3.26 -16.14 -12.11
N ALA A 166 -2.31 -15.23 -12.36
CA ALA A 166 -0.99 -15.21 -11.70
C ALA A 166 -1.12 -15.06 -10.17
N GLN A 167 -2.02 -14.19 -9.69
CA GLN A 167 -2.28 -14.02 -8.26
C GLN A 167 -2.98 -15.25 -7.64
N LEU A 168 -3.72 -16.02 -8.45
CA LEU A 168 -4.45 -17.19 -7.98
C LEU A 168 -3.56 -18.43 -7.89
N THR A 169 -2.72 -18.70 -8.88
CA THR A 169 -1.98 -19.97 -9.00
C THR A 169 -0.46 -19.84 -8.96
N GLY A 170 0.09 -18.63 -9.04
CA GLY A 170 1.46 -18.44 -9.53
C GLY A 170 1.49 -18.47 -11.05
#